data_AF-A0A497RJW6-F1
#
_entry.id   AF-A0A497RJW6-F1
#
_cell.length_a   1.000
_cell.length_b   1.000
_cell.length_c   1.000
_cell.angle_alpha   90.00
_cell.angle_beta   90.00
_cell.angle_gamma   90.00
#
_symmetry.space_group_name_H-M   'P 1'
#
loop_
_entity.id
_entity.type
_entity.pdbx_description
1 polymer ?
#
loop_
_entity_poly.entity_id
_entity_poly.type
_entity_poly.pdbx_seq_one_letter_code
_entity_poly.pdbx_strand_id
1 'polypeptide(L)'
;KNLIRVNHWYFKQYLTTEKGTKIARELLEYELQTRKDEFEQVLDGVPKNLLRFLMFECFAKDFIFPIDPPRFIFDWRDVILSDSRTVIARNSILNKLERLSFCVKTHYYVSTRGGELRDIHYVISPEIQEKLLTIKPELEELDEHIKKKCVIYYFLTEKVQYLLRASEPKDEEETNTKRQEYWNRLESLSLTEEDIKPIINEMSKKGITTEYRGLFVRDLPFEILDKVGYKVYLKRMLGDPVFSYLFEDNSTQEIESEKVRETEIKVKEKIKEEREKLPPGIVSKEELLNFFDELVNLKEKSGIS
;
A
#
# COMPACT_ATOMS: atom_id res chain seq x y z
N LYS A 1 -33.80 32.87 -5.16
CA LYS A 1 -34.93 31.90 -5.26
C LYS A 1 -34.58 30.83 -6.32
N ASN A 2 -35.01 29.58 -6.12
CA ASN A 2 -34.74 28.41 -6.99
C ASN A 2 -33.27 27.94 -7.05
N LEU A 3 -32.51 28.07 -5.96
CA LEU A 3 -31.13 27.54 -5.87
C LEU A 3 -31.07 26.11 -5.32
N ILE A 4 -32.13 25.70 -4.61
CA ILE A 4 -32.24 24.42 -3.93
C ILE A 4 -33.59 23.83 -4.31
N ARG A 5 -33.65 22.51 -4.55
CA ARG A 5 -34.85 21.72 -4.81
C ARG A 5 -34.96 20.61 -3.77
N VAL A 6 -36.19 20.20 -3.48
CA VAL A 6 -36.44 19.03 -2.62
C VAL A 6 -36.40 17.77 -3.49
N ASN A 7 -35.60 16.80 -3.08
CA ASN A 7 -35.58 15.46 -3.63
C ASN A 7 -36.52 14.57 -2.83
N HIS A 8 -37.61 14.15 -3.47
CA HIS A 8 -38.64 13.34 -2.84
C HIS A 8 -38.37 11.83 -2.92
N TRP A 9 -37.36 11.37 -3.66
CA TRP A 9 -37.12 9.95 -3.88
C TRP A 9 -36.47 9.22 -2.70
N TYR A 10 -35.70 9.92 -1.85
CA TYR A 10 -35.11 9.37 -0.64
C TYR A 10 -35.10 10.46 0.46
N PHE A 11 -35.81 10.23 1.57
CA PHE A 11 -35.76 11.02 2.81
C PHE A 11 -35.94 12.56 2.73
N LYS A 12 -36.65 13.11 1.72
CA LYS A 12 -36.86 14.57 1.57
C LYS A 12 -35.55 15.37 1.69
N GLN A 13 -34.53 14.95 0.95
CA GLN A 13 -33.26 15.66 0.92
C GLN A 13 -33.36 16.97 0.14
N TYR A 14 -32.49 17.93 0.44
CA TYR A 14 -32.34 19.15 -0.35
C TYR A 14 -31.15 18.98 -1.30
N LEU A 15 -31.36 19.24 -2.58
CA LEU A 15 -30.32 19.25 -3.61
C LEU A 15 -30.18 20.66 -4.17
N THR A 16 -28.98 21.04 -4.58
CA THR A 16 -28.81 22.23 -5.42
C THR A 16 -29.49 22.04 -6.78
N THR A 17 -30.12 23.10 -7.29
CA THR A 17 -30.56 23.17 -8.69
C THR A 17 -29.35 23.44 -9.58
N GLU A 18 -29.45 23.26 -10.90
CA GLU A 18 -28.36 23.62 -11.83
C GLU A 18 -27.91 25.07 -11.66
N LYS A 19 -28.86 25.99 -11.50
CA LYS A 19 -28.58 27.40 -11.20
C LYS A 19 -27.85 27.56 -9.86
N GLY A 20 -28.28 26.83 -8.84
CA GLY A 20 -27.63 26.82 -7.52
C GLY A 20 -26.20 26.31 -7.60
N THR A 21 -25.97 25.19 -8.27
CA THR A 21 -24.65 24.61 -8.50
C THR A 21 -23.73 25.58 -9.24
N LYS A 22 -24.22 26.22 -10.31
CA LYS A 22 -23.43 27.19 -11.07
C LYS A 22 -22.97 28.36 -10.19
N ILE A 23 -23.89 28.96 -9.43
CA ILE A 23 -23.58 30.09 -8.53
C ILE A 23 -22.62 29.63 -7.42
N ALA A 24 -22.85 28.47 -6.82
CA ALA A 24 -21.97 27.93 -5.77
C ALA A 24 -20.55 27.71 -6.29
N ARG A 25 -20.40 27.19 -7.50
CA ARG A 25 -19.11 27.02 -8.17
C ARG A 25 -18.41 28.35 -8.41
N GLU A 26 -19.10 29.33 -9.00
CA GLU A 26 -18.55 30.66 -9.26
C GLU A 26 -18.04 31.33 -7.97
N LEU A 27 -18.80 31.23 -6.87
CA LEU A 27 -18.40 31.75 -5.56
C LEU A 27 -17.19 31.01 -4.98
N LEU A 28 -17.18 29.69 -5.08
CA LEU A 28 -16.08 28.88 -4.56
C LEU A 28 -14.78 29.14 -5.34
N GLU A 29 -14.87 29.27 -6.65
CA GLU A 29 -13.74 29.56 -7.52
C GLU A 29 -13.17 30.97 -7.25
N TYR A 30 -14.06 31.95 -7.00
CA TYR A 30 -13.65 33.27 -6.54
C TYR A 30 -12.92 33.23 -5.19
N GLU A 31 -13.43 32.49 -4.20
CA GLU A 31 -12.77 32.34 -2.89
C GLU A 31 -11.42 31.61 -3.01
N LEU A 32 -11.35 30.53 -3.79
CA LEU A 32 -10.10 29.82 -4.08
C LEU A 32 -9.05 30.72 -4.72
N GLN A 33 -9.47 31.60 -5.63
CA GLN A 33 -8.56 32.56 -6.25
C GLN A 33 -8.13 33.66 -5.29
N THR A 34 -9.03 34.10 -4.41
CA THR A 34 -8.76 35.15 -3.41
C THR A 34 -7.80 34.66 -2.32
N ARG A 35 -7.94 33.41 -1.91
CA ARG A 35 -7.13 32.77 -0.84
C ARG A 35 -6.14 31.76 -1.38
N LYS A 36 -5.66 31.97 -2.60
CA LYS A 36 -4.81 31.00 -3.32
C LYS A 36 -3.60 30.60 -2.49
N ASP A 37 -2.84 31.57 -1.96
CA ASP A 37 -1.61 31.29 -1.22
C ASP A 37 -1.87 30.50 0.07
N GLU A 38 -2.95 30.81 0.81
CA GLU A 38 -3.36 30.06 2.00
C GLU A 38 -3.79 28.63 1.64
N PHE A 39 -4.45 28.48 0.49
CA PHE A 39 -4.87 27.17 -0.02
C PHE A 39 -3.67 26.31 -0.42
N GLU A 40 -2.65 26.88 -1.07
CA GLU A 40 -1.44 26.12 -1.44
C GLU A 40 -0.67 25.63 -0.20
N GLN A 41 -0.66 26.42 0.88
CA GLN A 41 -0.04 26.08 2.16
C GLN A 41 -0.76 24.96 2.93
N VAL A 42 -1.95 24.51 2.49
CA VAL A 42 -2.64 23.39 3.16
C VAL A 42 -1.83 22.10 3.11
N LEU A 43 -1.00 21.94 2.07
CA LEU A 43 -0.15 20.76 1.85
C LEU A 43 1.20 20.84 2.58
N ASP A 44 1.54 21.99 3.16
CA ASP A 44 2.83 22.20 3.80
C ASP A 44 3.04 21.28 5.01
N GLY A 45 4.27 20.76 5.11
CA GLY A 45 4.71 19.88 6.18
C GLY A 45 4.38 18.40 5.98
N VAL A 46 3.79 18.03 4.83
CA VAL A 46 3.56 16.62 4.47
C VAL A 46 4.71 16.11 3.61
N PRO A 47 5.35 14.97 3.94
CA PRO A 47 6.38 14.36 3.11
C PRO A 47 5.90 14.16 1.67
N LYS A 48 6.77 14.35 0.69
CA LYS A 48 6.40 14.34 -0.73
C LYS A 48 5.81 13.01 -1.14
N ASN A 49 6.41 11.90 -0.72
CA ASN A 49 5.93 10.55 -1.08
C ASN A 49 4.58 10.22 -0.43
N LEU A 50 4.38 10.63 0.83
CA LEU A 50 3.07 10.54 1.48
C LEU A 50 2.03 11.42 0.79
N LEU A 51 2.41 12.62 0.36
CA LEU A 51 1.54 13.54 -0.34
C LEU A 51 1.09 12.97 -1.69
N ARG A 52 1.97 12.30 -2.45
CA ARG A 52 1.62 11.56 -3.67
C ARG A 52 0.52 10.54 -3.40
N PHE A 53 0.71 9.70 -2.39
CA PHE A 53 -0.30 8.73 -1.99
C PHE A 53 -1.64 9.41 -1.61
N LEU A 54 -1.58 10.44 -0.77
CA LEU A 54 -2.78 11.13 -0.32
C LEU A 54 -3.53 11.80 -1.48
N MET A 55 -2.85 12.40 -2.46
CA MET A 55 -3.52 13.02 -3.61
C MET A 55 -4.17 11.98 -4.52
N PHE A 56 -3.41 11.00 -5.01
CA PHE A 56 -3.88 10.13 -6.10
C PHE A 56 -4.66 8.90 -5.62
N GLU A 57 -4.37 8.39 -4.43
CA GLU A 57 -4.95 7.14 -3.93
C GLU A 57 -5.98 7.36 -2.81
N CYS A 58 -6.00 8.56 -2.20
CA CYS A 58 -7.00 8.96 -1.19
C CYS A 58 -7.94 10.05 -1.72
N PHE A 59 -7.46 11.29 -1.88
CA PHE A 59 -8.32 12.43 -2.22
C PHE A 59 -8.97 12.31 -3.59
N ALA A 60 -8.28 11.77 -4.60
CA ALA A 60 -8.87 11.58 -5.93
C ALA A 60 -10.01 10.54 -5.98
N LYS A 61 -10.11 9.67 -4.97
CA LYS A 61 -11.05 8.54 -4.97
C LYS A 61 -12.31 8.80 -4.16
N ASP A 62 -12.24 9.70 -3.18
CA ASP A 62 -13.30 9.91 -2.20
C ASP A 62 -13.55 11.40 -1.94
N PHE A 63 -14.74 11.74 -1.44
CA PHE A 63 -15.11 13.10 -1.00
C PHE A 63 -15.36 13.19 0.51
N ILE A 64 -15.40 12.03 1.17
CA ILE A 64 -15.83 11.88 2.56
C ILE A 64 -14.74 11.10 3.29
N PHE A 65 -14.18 11.69 4.35
CA PHE A 65 -13.05 11.12 5.07
C PHE A 65 -13.37 11.04 6.56
N PRO A 66 -13.34 9.85 7.19
CA PRO A 66 -13.57 9.74 8.63
C PRO A 66 -12.47 10.47 9.39
N ILE A 67 -12.80 11.14 10.51
CA ILE A 67 -11.77 11.74 11.38
C ILE A 67 -10.89 10.64 11.96
N ASP A 68 -11.50 9.60 12.50
CA ASP A 68 -10.79 8.45 13.02
C ASP A 68 -10.29 7.54 11.87
N PRO A 69 -9.28 6.69 12.13
CA PRO A 69 -8.86 5.70 11.16
C PRO A 69 -10.07 4.90 10.68
N PRO A 70 -10.31 4.79 9.36
CA PRO A 70 -11.40 3.98 8.86
C PRO A 70 -11.20 2.55 9.37
N ARG A 71 -12.25 1.96 9.94
CA ARG A 71 -12.13 0.60 10.47
C ARG A 71 -11.87 -0.42 9.36
N PHE A 72 -12.35 -0.16 8.13
CA PHE A 72 -12.17 -1.04 6.97
C PHE A 72 -12.32 -0.27 5.63
N ILE A 73 -11.23 0.06 4.93
CA ILE A 73 -11.24 0.32 3.48
C ILE A 73 -10.74 -0.97 2.85
N PHE A 74 -11.62 -1.96 2.67
CA PHE A 74 -11.32 -3.35 2.27
C PHE A 74 -10.47 -3.55 0.99
N ASP A 75 -9.26 -3.00 0.96
CA ASP A 75 -8.39 -2.71 -0.17
C ASP A 75 -6.95 -2.51 0.32
N TRP A 76 -5.95 -2.62 -0.55
CA TRP A 76 -4.53 -2.47 -0.23
C TRP A 76 -4.18 -1.10 0.38
N ARG A 77 -4.98 -0.07 0.10
CA ARG A 77 -4.82 1.28 0.68
C ARG A 77 -4.95 1.27 2.20
N ASP A 78 -5.66 0.30 2.81
CA ASP A 78 -5.73 0.13 4.27
C ASP A 78 -4.35 -0.06 4.89
N VAL A 79 -3.39 -0.64 4.16
CA VAL A 79 -2.01 -0.80 4.65
C VAL A 79 -1.42 0.55 5.03
N ILE A 80 -1.65 1.59 4.23
CA ILE A 80 -1.10 2.93 4.47
C ILE A 80 -2.06 3.77 5.34
N LEU A 81 -3.37 3.67 5.11
CA LEU A 81 -4.38 4.49 5.79
C LEU A 81 -4.66 4.06 7.23
N SER A 82 -4.24 2.86 7.63
CA SER A 82 -4.29 2.40 9.03
C SER A 82 -3.14 2.94 9.89
N ASP A 83 -2.06 3.47 9.28
CA ASP A 83 -0.94 4.06 10.02
C ASP A 83 -1.35 5.43 10.60
N SER A 84 -1.14 5.58 11.91
CA SER A 84 -1.50 6.79 12.64
C SER A 84 -0.87 8.07 12.08
N ARG A 85 0.36 8.01 11.55
CA ARG A 85 1.07 9.16 10.98
C ARG A 85 0.42 9.59 9.66
N THR A 86 0.00 8.62 8.84
CA THR A 86 -0.78 8.89 7.61
C THR A 86 -2.09 9.59 7.97
N VAL A 87 -2.82 9.07 8.97
CA VAL A 87 -4.09 9.65 9.43
C VAL A 87 -3.89 11.08 9.94
N ILE A 88 -2.84 11.31 10.73
CA ILE A 88 -2.48 12.65 11.22
C ILE A 88 -2.19 13.61 10.06
N ALA A 89 -1.39 13.20 9.07
CA ALA A 89 -1.07 14.03 7.92
C ALA A 89 -2.32 14.37 7.08
N ARG A 90 -3.15 13.37 6.75
CA ARG A 90 -4.43 13.56 6.05
C ARG A 90 -5.34 14.52 6.81
N ASN A 91 -5.52 14.30 8.11
CA ASN A 91 -6.38 15.14 8.94
C ASN A 91 -5.81 16.56 9.11
N SER A 92 -4.49 16.73 9.08
CA SER A 92 -3.86 18.06 9.07
C SER A 92 -4.29 18.86 7.84
N ILE A 93 -4.21 18.26 6.64
CA ILE A 93 -4.69 18.89 5.39
C ILE A 93 -6.18 19.25 5.51
N LEU A 94 -7.02 18.29 5.90
CA LEU A 94 -8.47 18.48 6.01
C LEU A 94 -8.87 19.52 7.07
N ASN A 95 -8.13 19.61 8.18
CA ASN A 95 -8.32 20.65 9.19
C ASN A 95 -7.95 22.03 8.68
N LYS A 96 -6.87 22.17 7.90
CA LYS A 96 -6.53 23.46 7.29
C LYS A 96 -7.60 23.88 6.28
N LEU A 97 -8.09 22.95 5.46
CA LEU A 97 -9.20 23.21 4.54
C LEU A 97 -10.48 23.62 5.28
N GLU A 98 -10.79 22.98 6.41
CA GLU A 98 -11.95 23.34 7.24
C GLU A 98 -11.83 24.75 7.81
N ARG A 99 -10.65 25.15 8.30
CA ARG A 99 -10.39 26.53 8.76
C ARG A 99 -10.57 27.56 7.64
N LEU A 100 -10.26 27.20 6.41
CA LEU A 100 -10.48 28.02 5.21
C LEU A 100 -11.93 27.95 4.69
N SER A 101 -12.82 27.21 5.35
CA SER A 101 -14.21 26.98 4.92
C SER A 101 -14.35 26.23 3.59
N PHE A 102 -13.31 25.50 3.18
CA PHE A 102 -13.29 24.62 2.00
C PHE A 102 -13.59 23.14 2.33
N CYS A 103 -13.74 22.83 3.61
CA CYS A 103 -14.15 21.51 4.08
C CYS A 103 -15.16 21.67 5.22
N VAL A 104 -16.10 20.74 5.32
CA VAL A 104 -17.09 20.72 6.42
C VAL A 104 -16.91 19.44 7.24
N LYS A 105 -16.98 19.57 8.56
CA LYS A 105 -17.12 18.44 9.48
C LYS A 105 -18.59 18.14 9.71
N THR A 106 -19.00 16.90 9.46
CA THR A 106 -20.39 16.47 9.66
C THR A 106 -20.46 15.00 10.07
N HIS A 107 -21.58 14.60 10.66
CA HIS A 107 -21.83 13.20 10.96
C HIS A 107 -22.20 12.44 9.68
N TYR A 108 -21.62 11.25 9.48
CA TYR A 108 -21.89 10.41 8.29
C TYR A 108 -23.38 10.09 8.09
N TYR A 109 -24.11 9.96 9.20
CA TYR A 109 -25.54 9.68 9.19
C TYR A 109 -26.14 10.09 10.54
N VAL A 110 -27.29 10.78 10.51
CA VAL A 110 -28.09 11.04 11.71
C VAL A 110 -29.20 10.00 11.77
N SER A 111 -29.06 8.98 12.65
CA SER A 111 -30.08 7.96 12.84
C SER A 111 -31.33 8.56 13.50
N THR A 112 -32.49 8.36 12.87
CA THR A 112 -33.80 8.76 13.40
C THR A 112 -34.26 7.90 14.60
N ARG A 113 -33.55 6.82 14.94
CA ARG A 113 -33.77 6.04 16.16
C ARG A 113 -32.71 6.40 17.21
N GLY A 114 -33.04 7.33 18.09
CA GLY A 114 -32.32 7.54 19.36
C GLY A 114 -31.23 8.62 19.41
N GLY A 115 -30.94 9.32 18.31
CA GLY A 115 -30.00 10.45 18.37
C GLY A 115 -28.53 10.07 18.57
N GLU A 116 -28.14 8.81 18.29
CA GLU A 116 -26.74 8.42 18.26
C GLU A 116 -26.02 9.19 17.14
N LEU A 117 -25.19 10.15 17.56
CA LEU A 117 -24.24 10.82 16.69
C LEU A 117 -23.18 9.79 16.28
N ARG A 118 -23.20 9.40 15.00
CA ARG A 118 -22.18 8.52 14.42
C ARG A 118 -20.87 9.27 14.15
N ASP A 119 -19.87 8.51 13.72
CA ASP A 119 -18.52 8.99 13.39
C ASP A 119 -18.54 10.30 12.57
N ILE A 120 -17.70 11.24 13.00
CA ILE A 120 -17.54 12.54 12.34
C ILE A 120 -16.64 12.35 11.12
N HIS A 121 -17.01 13.00 10.02
CA HIS A 121 -16.30 12.96 8.77
C HIS A 121 -16.01 14.38 8.28
N TYR A 122 -14.89 14.52 7.59
CA TYR A 122 -14.61 15.63 6.70
C TYR A 122 -15.29 15.39 5.36
N VAL A 123 -15.88 16.44 4.79
CA VAL A 123 -16.46 16.42 3.45
C VAL A 123 -15.89 17.58 2.64
N ILE A 124 -15.37 17.29 1.46
CA ILE A 124 -14.90 18.28 0.49
C ILE A 124 -15.80 18.27 -0.75
N SER A 125 -15.90 19.40 -1.44
CA SER A 125 -16.63 19.44 -2.72
C SER A 125 -15.75 18.92 -3.87
N PRO A 126 -16.35 18.55 -5.01
CA PRO A 126 -15.60 18.19 -6.21
C PRO A 126 -14.63 19.27 -6.68
N GLU A 127 -15.01 20.55 -6.60
CA GLU A 127 -14.15 21.67 -6.98
C GLU A 127 -12.92 21.78 -6.06
N ILE A 128 -13.09 21.52 -4.75
CA ILE A 128 -11.96 21.49 -3.81
C ILE A 128 -11.04 20.31 -4.10
N GLN A 129 -11.60 19.13 -4.41
CA GLN A 129 -10.82 17.97 -4.82
C GLN A 129 -10.02 18.26 -6.10
N GLU A 130 -10.67 18.78 -7.15
CA GLU A 130 -10.02 19.17 -8.40
C GLU A 130 -8.91 20.19 -8.15
N LYS A 131 -9.16 21.19 -7.29
CA LYS A 131 -8.15 22.19 -6.97
C LYS A 131 -6.98 21.59 -6.20
N LEU A 132 -7.22 20.71 -5.22
CA LEU A 132 -6.16 19.99 -4.48
C LEU A 132 -5.25 19.19 -5.41
N LEU A 133 -5.85 18.46 -6.36
CA LEU A 133 -5.10 17.63 -7.32
C LEU A 133 -4.30 18.44 -8.33
N THR A 134 -4.56 19.74 -8.46
CA THR A 134 -3.88 20.64 -9.40
C THR A 134 -2.88 21.60 -8.74
N ILE A 135 -2.79 21.65 -7.40
CA ILE A 135 -1.84 22.52 -6.68
C ILE A 135 -0.38 22.18 -7.03
N LYS A 136 -0.09 20.89 -7.11
CA LYS A 136 1.26 20.35 -7.29
C LYS A 136 1.30 19.47 -8.56
N PRO A 137 1.26 20.07 -9.75
CA PRO A 137 1.21 19.32 -11.01
C PRO A 137 2.45 18.44 -11.27
N GLU A 138 3.53 18.67 -10.53
CA GLU A 138 4.75 17.85 -10.55
C GLU A 138 4.65 16.56 -9.73
N LEU A 139 3.57 16.36 -8.96
CA LEU A 139 3.34 15.09 -8.28
C LEU A 139 2.82 14.06 -9.27
N GLU A 140 3.36 12.86 -9.14
CA GLU A 140 2.95 11.68 -9.90
C GLU A 140 2.34 10.66 -8.94
N GLU A 141 1.71 9.63 -9.51
CA GLU A 141 1.21 8.50 -8.75
C GLU A 141 2.32 7.81 -7.94
N LEU A 142 1.91 7.00 -6.96
CA LEU A 142 2.84 6.24 -6.14
C LEU A 142 3.59 5.23 -6.99
N ASP A 143 4.89 5.06 -6.74
CA ASP A 143 5.70 4.11 -7.52
C ASP A 143 5.09 2.70 -7.50
N GLU A 144 5.00 2.07 -8.67
CA GLU A 144 4.29 0.81 -8.84
C GLU A 144 4.85 -0.32 -7.97
N HIS A 145 6.17 -0.30 -7.71
CA HIS A 145 6.81 -1.28 -6.83
C HIS A 145 6.38 -1.12 -5.35
N ILE A 146 6.13 0.11 -4.88
CA ILE A 146 5.62 0.38 -3.53
C ILE A 146 4.15 -0.05 -3.44
N LYS A 147 3.36 0.27 -4.47
CA LYS A 147 1.97 -0.18 -4.58
C LYS A 147 1.88 -1.70 -4.55
N LYS A 148 2.71 -2.40 -5.35
CA LYS A 148 2.78 -3.86 -5.37
C LYS A 148 3.13 -4.44 -4.00
N LYS A 149 4.10 -3.85 -3.26
CA LYS A 149 4.39 -4.27 -1.87
C LYS A 149 3.17 -4.15 -0.95
N CYS A 150 2.40 -3.06 -1.05
CA CYS A 150 1.17 -2.89 -0.28
C CYS A 150 0.11 -3.95 -0.63
N VAL A 151 -0.08 -4.21 -1.94
CA VAL A 151 -1.04 -5.21 -2.42
C VAL A 151 -0.67 -6.61 -1.91
N ILE A 152 0.62 -6.99 -1.99
CA ILE A 152 1.11 -8.26 -1.47
C ILE A 152 0.94 -8.33 0.05
N TYR A 153 1.31 -7.27 0.78
CA TYR A 153 1.16 -7.23 2.24
C TYR A 153 -0.31 -7.40 2.65
N TYR A 154 -1.22 -6.66 2.01
CA TYR A 154 -2.66 -6.76 2.22
C TYR A 154 -3.18 -8.17 1.92
N PHE A 155 -2.75 -8.77 0.81
CA PHE A 155 -3.14 -10.12 0.45
C PHE A 155 -2.73 -11.14 1.53
N LEU A 156 -1.46 -11.11 1.94
CA LEU A 156 -0.91 -12.07 2.90
C LEU A 156 -1.43 -11.87 4.34
N THR A 157 -1.75 -10.64 4.74
CA THR A 157 -2.22 -10.33 6.09
C THR A 157 -3.73 -10.46 6.26
N GLU A 158 -4.52 -9.91 5.32
CA GLU A 158 -5.98 -9.79 5.47
C GLU A 158 -6.75 -10.81 4.63
N LYS A 159 -6.23 -11.17 3.44
CA LYS A 159 -6.95 -12.03 2.49
C LYS A 159 -6.62 -13.52 2.61
N VAL A 160 -5.51 -13.91 3.23
CA VAL A 160 -5.12 -15.34 3.16
C VAL A 160 -5.03 -16.01 4.52
N GLN A 161 -4.84 -15.23 5.58
CA GLN A 161 -4.53 -15.76 6.91
C GLN A 161 -5.62 -16.68 7.49
N TYR A 162 -6.88 -16.49 7.10
CA TYR A 162 -8.00 -17.36 7.50
C TYR A 162 -8.10 -18.64 6.66
N LEU A 163 -7.69 -18.60 5.39
CA LEU A 163 -7.72 -19.75 4.48
C LEU A 163 -6.65 -20.78 4.84
N LEU A 164 -5.49 -20.30 5.28
CA LEU A 164 -4.30 -21.11 5.54
C LEU A 164 -4.09 -21.46 7.01
N ARG A 165 -5.15 -21.40 7.83
CA ARG A 165 -5.05 -21.86 9.22
C ARG A 165 -4.81 -23.37 9.24
N ALA A 166 -3.78 -23.77 9.97
CA ALA A 166 -3.55 -25.15 10.37
C ALA A 166 -4.66 -25.54 11.37
N SER A 167 -5.72 -26.17 10.86
CA SER A 167 -6.73 -26.83 11.68
C SER A 167 -7.27 -28.03 10.89
N GLU A 168 -6.77 -29.21 11.29
CA GLU A 168 -7.27 -30.60 11.18
C GLU A 168 -7.92 -31.11 9.85
N PRO A 169 -8.13 -32.44 9.68
CA PRO A 169 -8.00 -33.08 8.38
C PRO A 169 -9.10 -32.61 7.43
N LYS A 170 -8.65 -32.00 6.35
CA LYS A 170 -9.50 -31.51 5.28
C LYS A 170 -9.80 -32.71 4.39
N ASP A 171 -11.08 -32.94 4.12
CA ASP A 171 -11.38 -33.71 2.93
C ASP A 171 -10.83 -32.98 1.69
N GLU A 172 -10.70 -33.71 0.59
CA GLU A 172 -10.17 -33.19 -0.65
C GLU A 172 -11.01 -32.01 -1.18
N GLU A 173 -12.32 -32.02 -0.91
CA GLU A 173 -13.26 -30.99 -1.34
C GLU A 173 -12.99 -29.65 -0.66
N GLU A 174 -12.85 -29.61 0.67
CA GLU A 174 -12.55 -28.39 1.42
C GLU A 174 -11.21 -27.78 1.01
N THR A 175 -10.20 -28.62 0.75
CA THR A 175 -8.89 -28.17 0.27
C THR A 175 -9.00 -27.55 -1.12
N ASN A 176 -9.75 -28.16 -2.02
CA ASN A 176 -10.01 -27.64 -3.35
C ASN A 176 -10.71 -26.27 -3.29
N THR A 177 -11.73 -26.12 -2.44
CA THR A 177 -12.44 -24.84 -2.23
C THR A 177 -11.49 -23.75 -1.74
N LYS A 178 -10.64 -24.04 -0.75
CA LYS A 178 -9.66 -23.06 -0.22
C LYS A 178 -8.62 -22.65 -1.25
N ARG A 179 -8.15 -23.57 -2.10
CA ARG A 179 -7.22 -23.24 -3.21
C ARG A 179 -7.88 -22.36 -4.25
N GLN A 180 -9.12 -22.68 -4.65
CA GLN A 180 -9.87 -21.84 -5.58
C GLN A 180 -10.11 -20.44 -5.00
N GLU A 181 -10.44 -20.34 -3.72
CA GLU A 181 -10.63 -19.06 -3.06
C GLU A 181 -9.32 -18.26 -2.97
N TYR A 182 -8.20 -18.92 -2.68
CA TYR A 182 -6.88 -18.30 -2.72
C TYR A 182 -6.55 -17.77 -4.12
N TRP A 183 -6.79 -18.57 -5.17
CA TRP A 183 -6.59 -18.16 -6.56
C TRP A 183 -7.45 -16.96 -6.93
N ASN A 184 -8.75 -17.01 -6.63
CA ASN A 184 -9.66 -15.90 -6.90
C ASN A 184 -9.20 -14.61 -6.21
N ARG A 185 -8.66 -14.72 -4.98
CA ARG A 185 -8.12 -13.56 -4.24
C ARG A 185 -6.83 -13.02 -4.87
N LEU A 186 -5.93 -13.87 -5.38
CA LEU A 186 -4.77 -13.43 -6.16
C LEU A 186 -5.20 -12.66 -7.42
N GLU A 187 -6.09 -13.27 -8.21
CA GLU A 187 -6.57 -12.70 -9.48
C GLU A 187 -7.27 -11.36 -9.26
N SER A 188 -8.10 -11.26 -8.21
CA SER A 188 -8.80 -10.00 -7.86
C SER A 188 -7.88 -8.83 -7.52
N LEU A 189 -6.61 -9.12 -7.18
CA LEU A 189 -5.59 -8.13 -6.82
C LEU A 189 -4.48 -8.04 -7.87
N SER A 190 -4.66 -8.66 -9.05
CA SER A 190 -3.64 -8.71 -10.11
C SER A 190 -2.29 -9.23 -9.60
N LEU A 191 -2.33 -10.24 -8.73
CA LEU A 191 -1.17 -10.96 -8.20
C LEU A 191 -1.01 -12.32 -8.86
N THR A 192 0.23 -12.78 -8.95
CA THR A 192 0.61 -14.09 -9.48
C THR A 192 1.31 -14.92 -8.40
N GLU A 193 1.50 -16.22 -8.63
CA GLU A 193 2.28 -17.06 -7.71
C GLU A 193 3.73 -16.56 -7.58
N GLU A 194 4.32 -16.03 -8.66
CA GLU A 194 5.70 -15.51 -8.66
C GLU A 194 5.88 -14.26 -7.79
N ASP A 195 4.80 -13.52 -7.53
CA ASP A 195 4.83 -12.39 -6.60
C ASP A 195 4.93 -12.84 -5.13
N ILE A 196 4.38 -14.02 -4.81
CA ILE A 196 4.20 -14.50 -3.43
C ILE A 196 5.24 -15.56 -3.06
N LYS A 197 5.53 -16.47 -3.98
CA LYS A 197 6.40 -17.63 -3.78
C LYS A 197 7.78 -17.27 -3.21
N PRO A 198 8.50 -16.24 -3.68
CA PRO A 198 9.81 -15.88 -3.13
C PRO A 198 9.73 -15.51 -1.64
N ILE A 199 8.68 -14.78 -1.25
CA ILE A 199 8.46 -14.32 0.12
C ILE A 199 8.17 -15.52 1.03
N ILE A 200 7.27 -16.42 0.61
CA ILE A 200 6.92 -17.62 1.38
C ILE A 200 8.12 -18.56 1.51
N ASN A 201 8.90 -18.74 0.44
CA ASN A 201 10.08 -19.61 0.50
C ASN A 201 11.18 -19.03 1.40
N GLU A 202 11.34 -17.70 1.46
CA GLU A 202 12.24 -17.07 2.44
C GLU A 202 11.74 -17.25 3.89
N MET A 203 10.43 -17.15 4.11
CA MET A 203 9.81 -17.42 5.42
C MET A 203 9.94 -18.88 5.84
N SER A 204 9.86 -19.81 4.89
CA SER A 204 10.06 -21.24 5.11
C SER A 204 11.47 -21.54 5.61
N LYS A 205 12.50 -20.93 5.00
CA LYS A 205 13.90 -21.04 5.48
C LYS A 205 14.08 -20.57 6.92
N LYS A 206 13.20 -19.70 7.41
CA LYS A 206 13.18 -19.16 8.79
C LYS A 206 12.26 -19.96 9.73
N GLY A 207 11.64 -21.04 9.26
CA GLY A 207 10.73 -21.88 10.03
C GLY A 207 9.36 -21.24 10.31
N ILE A 208 9.01 -20.17 9.60
CA ILE A 208 7.77 -19.40 9.84
C ILE A 208 6.58 -20.02 9.09
N THR A 209 6.83 -20.52 7.88
CA THR A 209 5.84 -21.20 7.02
C THR A 209 6.40 -22.53 6.53
N THR A 210 5.57 -23.35 5.89
CA THR A 210 6.08 -24.40 4.99
C THR A 210 6.61 -23.77 3.70
N GLU A 211 7.33 -24.57 2.90
CA GLU A 211 7.66 -24.19 1.52
C GLU A 211 6.39 -23.99 0.69
N TYR A 212 6.47 -23.11 -0.31
CA TYR A 212 5.39 -22.90 -1.26
C TYR A 212 5.26 -24.10 -2.21
N ARG A 213 4.13 -24.80 -2.13
CA ARG A 213 3.84 -26.02 -2.89
C ARG A 213 3.19 -25.75 -4.25
N GLY A 214 2.59 -24.57 -4.44
CA GLY A 214 1.83 -24.23 -5.65
C GLY A 214 0.35 -24.58 -5.57
N LEU A 215 -0.45 -23.96 -6.45
CA LEU A 215 -1.91 -24.05 -6.41
C LEU A 215 -2.49 -25.38 -6.91
N PHE A 216 -1.74 -26.14 -7.71
CA PHE A 216 -2.21 -27.37 -8.34
C PHE A 216 -1.80 -28.64 -7.57
N VAL A 217 -1.10 -28.49 -6.44
CA VAL A 217 -0.72 -29.61 -5.56
C VAL A 217 -1.88 -29.93 -4.62
N ARG A 218 -2.05 -31.20 -4.25
CA ARG A 218 -3.18 -31.70 -3.43
C ARG A 218 -3.38 -30.95 -2.10
N ASP A 219 -2.32 -30.39 -1.53
CA ASP A 219 -2.36 -29.67 -0.25
C ASP A 219 -2.63 -28.17 -0.42
N LEU A 220 -2.68 -27.44 0.70
CA LEU A 220 -2.66 -25.98 0.68
C LEU A 220 -1.36 -25.44 0.03
N PRO A 221 -1.41 -24.26 -0.62
CA PRO A 221 -0.23 -23.64 -1.23
C PRO A 221 0.94 -23.47 -0.26
N PHE A 222 0.64 -23.17 1.01
CA PHE A 222 1.57 -23.22 2.15
C PHE A 222 0.78 -23.20 3.46
N GLU A 223 1.44 -23.47 4.58
CA GLU A 223 0.90 -23.37 5.93
C GLU A 223 1.70 -22.39 6.77
N ILE A 224 1.02 -21.71 7.71
CA ILE A 224 1.64 -20.79 8.66
C ILE A 224 1.95 -21.56 9.95
N LEU A 225 3.24 -21.77 10.23
CA LEU A 225 3.74 -22.52 11.39
C LEU A 225 3.88 -21.60 12.61
N ASP A 226 4.40 -20.38 12.41
CA ASP A 226 4.51 -19.35 13.45
C ASP A 226 3.70 -18.10 13.05
N LYS A 227 2.54 -17.92 13.66
CA LYS A 227 1.65 -16.76 13.39
C LYS A 227 2.26 -15.43 13.80
N VAL A 228 3.08 -15.39 14.86
CA VAL A 228 3.67 -14.16 15.36
C VAL A 228 4.84 -13.78 14.45
N GLY A 229 5.75 -14.72 14.21
CA GLY A 229 6.84 -14.57 13.24
C GLY A 229 6.33 -14.17 11.86
N TYR A 230 5.22 -14.74 11.41
CA TYR A 230 4.58 -14.39 10.14
C TYR A 230 4.22 -12.91 10.04
N LYS A 231 3.51 -12.38 11.05
CA LYS A 231 3.11 -10.96 11.09
C LYS A 231 4.32 -10.03 11.20
N VAL A 232 5.27 -10.36 12.07
CA VAL A 232 6.50 -9.56 12.26
C VAL A 232 7.32 -9.52 10.98
N TYR A 233 7.47 -10.66 10.32
CA TYR A 233 8.21 -10.77 9.07
C TYR A 233 7.59 -9.94 7.95
N LEU A 234 6.28 -10.11 7.70
CA LEU A 234 5.61 -9.36 6.65
C LEU A 234 5.67 -7.86 6.91
N LYS A 235 5.51 -7.43 8.17
CA LYS A 235 5.63 -6.03 8.54
C LYS A 235 7.03 -5.52 8.19
N ARG A 236 8.07 -6.23 8.59
CA ARG A 236 9.46 -5.83 8.34
C ARG A 236 9.84 -5.82 6.86
N MET A 237 9.38 -6.80 6.08
CA MET A 237 9.80 -6.96 4.68
C MET A 237 8.98 -6.16 3.69
N LEU A 238 7.71 -5.89 4.00
CA LEU A 238 6.78 -5.23 3.08
C LEU A 238 6.24 -3.92 3.65
N GLY A 239 5.81 -3.90 4.91
CA GLY A 239 5.22 -2.71 5.54
C GLY A 239 6.23 -1.61 5.86
N ASP A 240 7.27 -1.92 6.62
CA ASP A 240 8.26 -0.94 7.08
C ASP A 240 9.00 -0.26 5.91
N PRO A 241 9.35 -0.94 4.80
CA PRO A 241 9.93 -0.29 3.63
C PRO A 241 8.96 0.68 2.94
N VAL A 242 7.66 0.35 2.89
CA VAL A 242 6.62 1.26 2.37
C VAL A 242 6.58 2.52 3.22
N PHE A 243 6.53 2.39 4.55
CA PHE A 243 6.48 3.56 5.43
C PHE A 243 7.78 4.37 5.40
N SER A 244 8.93 3.71 5.36
CA SER A 244 10.22 4.42 5.23
C SER A 244 10.26 5.25 3.96
N TYR A 245 9.76 4.71 2.84
CA TYR A 245 9.62 5.44 1.58
C TYR A 245 8.63 6.62 1.71
N LEU A 246 7.45 6.40 2.30
CA LEU A 246 6.40 7.42 2.39
C LEU A 246 6.79 8.60 3.28
N PHE A 247 7.45 8.32 4.41
CA PHE A 247 7.87 9.32 5.39
C PHE A 247 9.27 9.86 5.14
N GLU A 248 9.95 9.40 4.07
CA GLU A 248 11.31 9.82 3.72
C GLU A 248 12.32 9.58 4.86
N ASP A 249 12.07 8.51 5.63
CA ASP A 249 12.97 8.06 6.71
C ASP A 249 14.17 7.35 6.08
N ASN A 250 15.26 8.09 5.86
CA ASN A 250 16.50 7.60 5.22
C ASN A 250 17.20 6.48 6.00
N SER A 251 16.81 6.19 7.24
CA SER A 251 17.46 5.17 8.07
C SER A 251 17.39 3.75 7.52
N THR A 252 16.40 3.44 6.67
CA THR A 252 16.19 2.08 6.15
C THR A 252 16.83 1.87 4.77
N GLN A 253 16.94 2.93 3.97
CA GLN A 253 17.58 2.88 2.64
C GLN A 253 19.11 2.77 2.74
N GLU A 254 19.74 3.38 3.74
CA GLU A 254 21.19 3.23 3.96
C GLU A 254 21.55 1.78 4.32
N ILE A 255 20.75 1.09 5.13
CA ILE A 255 21.06 -0.29 5.57
C ILE A 255 20.95 -1.29 4.42
N GLU A 256 19.97 -1.15 3.52
CA GLU A 256 19.85 -2.05 2.35
C GLU A 256 20.89 -1.73 1.27
N SER A 257 21.17 -0.45 0.99
CA SER A 257 22.15 -0.06 -0.02
C SER A 257 23.60 -0.34 0.40
N GLU A 258 23.92 -0.24 1.70
CA GLU A 258 25.24 -0.52 2.25
C GLU A 258 25.51 -2.04 2.32
N LYS A 259 24.50 -2.84 2.69
CA LYS A 259 24.59 -4.31 2.60
C LYS A 259 24.77 -4.82 1.17
N VAL A 260 24.07 -4.23 0.21
CA VAL A 260 24.22 -4.58 -1.21
C VAL A 260 25.63 -4.20 -1.71
N ARG A 261 26.13 -3.00 -1.37
CA ARG A 261 27.49 -2.56 -1.72
C ARG A 261 28.59 -3.42 -1.09
N GLU A 262 28.48 -3.74 0.20
CA GLU A 262 29.46 -4.62 0.87
C GLU A 262 29.48 -6.02 0.24
N THR A 263 28.32 -6.53 -0.18
CA THR A 263 28.21 -7.85 -0.82
C THR A 263 28.81 -7.82 -2.22
N GLU A 264 28.59 -6.76 -3.00
CA GLU A 264 29.20 -6.61 -4.32
C GLU A 264 30.72 -6.48 -4.27
N ILE A 265 31.26 -5.77 -3.27
CA ILE A 265 32.71 -5.62 -3.06
C ILE A 265 33.33 -6.99 -2.71
N LYS A 266 32.76 -7.72 -1.76
CA LYS A 266 33.23 -9.06 -1.37
C LYS A 266 33.20 -10.05 -2.52
N VAL A 267 32.17 -10.01 -3.38
CA VAL A 267 32.08 -10.86 -4.57
C VAL A 267 33.15 -10.50 -5.59
N LYS A 268 33.39 -9.21 -5.86
CA LYS A 268 34.43 -8.77 -6.80
C LYS A 268 35.85 -9.12 -6.33
N GLU A 269 36.13 -9.00 -5.03
CA GLU A 269 37.42 -9.39 -4.45
C GLU A 269 37.65 -10.90 -4.55
N LYS A 270 36.62 -11.71 -4.25
CA LYS A 270 36.71 -13.17 -4.37
C LYS A 270 36.89 -13.62 -5.82
N ILE A 271 36.21 -12.99 -6.78
CA ILE A 271 36.41 -13.24 -8.22
C ILE A 271 37.84 -12.88 -8.65
N LYS A 272 38.40 -11.80 -8.10
CA LYS A 272 39.77 -11.37 -8.41
C LYS A 272 40.81 -12.34 -7.85
N GLU A 273 40.69 -12.76 -6.60
CA GLU A 273 41.57 -13.75 -5.99
C GLU A 273 41.55 -15.10 -6.72
N GLU A 274 40.37 -15.57 -7.14
CA GLU A 274 40.22 -16.80 -7.90
C GLU A 274 40.84 -16.69 -9.31
N ARG A 275 40.69 -15.53 -9.97
CA ARG A 275 41.34 -15.25 -11.26
C ARG A 275 42.85 -15.21 -11.19
N GLU A 276 43.43 -14.73 -10.09
CA GLU A 276 44.88 -14.68 -9.89
C GLU A 276 45.48 -16.08 -9.60
N LYS A 277 44.67 -17.03 -9.15
CA LYS A 277 45.08 -18.44 -8.94
C LYS A 277 45.03 -19.28 -10.22
N LEU A 278 44.40 -18.79 -11.29
CA LEU A 278 44.32 -19.51 -12.56
C LEU A 278 45.60 -19.29 -13.39
N PRO A 279 46.25 -20.36 -13.90
CA PRO A 279 47.43 -20.21 -14.73
C PRO A 279 47.09 -19.49 -16.05
N PRO A 280 47.95 -18.59 -16.55
CA PRO A 280 47.65 -17.83 -17.75
C PRO A 280 47.59 -18.75 -18.98
N GLY A 281 46.42 -18.79 -19.63
CA GLY A 281 46.30 -19.23 -21.02
C GLY A 281 45.44 -20.45 -21.33
N ILE A 282 44.72 -21.06 -20.38
CA ILE A 282 43.89 -22.24 -20.67
C ILE A 282 42.60 -22.19 -19.86
N VAL A 283 41.64 -21.36 -20.27
CA VAL A 283 40.25 -21.56 -19.84
C VAL A 283 39.35 -21.25 -21.02
N SER A 284 38.64 -22.26 -21.49
CA SER A 284 37.62 -22.13 -22.54
C SER A 284 36.44 -21.29 -22.03
N LYS A 285 35.70 -20.66 -22.95
CA LYS A 285 34.53 -19.83 -22.62
C LYS A 285 33.47 -20.58 -21.82
N GLU A 286 33.36 -21.90 -22.02
CA GLU A 286 32.43 -22.80 -21.32
C GLU A 286 32.88 -23.10 -19.89
N GLU A 287 34.18 -23.23 -19.64
CA GLU A 287 34.71 -23.39 -18.27
C GLU A 287 34.54 -22.09 -17.46
N LEU A 288 34.66 -20.93 -18.10
CA LEU A 288 34.33 -19.64 -17.46
C LEU A 288 32.85 -19.53 -17.10
N LEU A 289 31.94 -19.98 -17.96
CA LEU A 289 30.50 -19.98 -17.70
C LEU A 289 30.11 -20.95 -16.57
N ASN A 290 30.64 -22.18 -16.58
CA ASN A 290 30.42 -23.13 -15.49
C ASN A 290 30.98 -22.64 -14.15
N PHE A 291 32.11 -21.91 -14.15
CA PHE A 291 32.67 -21.30 -12.95
C PHE A 291 31.78 -20.17 -12.40
N PHE A 292 31.18 -19.36 -13.28
CA PHE A 292 30.20 -18.34 -12.85
C PHE A 292 28.92 -18.98 -12.29
N ASP A 293 28.44 -20.07 -12.89
CA ASP A 293 27.28 -20.82 -12.39
C ASP A 293 27.56 -21.50 -11.04
N GLU A 294 28.78 -22.01 -10.82
CA GLU A 294 29.21 -22.51 -9.51
C GLU A 294 29.33 -21.41 -8.45
N LEU A 295 29.79 -20.22 -8.81
CA LEU A 295 29.83 -19.06 -7.91
C LEU A 295 28.43 -18.57 -7.51
N VAL A 296 27.47 -18.60 -8.44
CA VAL A 296 26.06 -18.33 -8.17
C VAL A 296 25.49 -19.40 -7.22
N ASN A 297 25.84 -20.67 -7.38
CA ASN A 297 25.43 -21.76 -6.48
C ASN A 297 26.12 -21.71 -5.09
N LEU A 298 27.35 -21.18 -4.99
CA LEU A 298 28.02 -20.92 -3.70
C LEU A 298 27.36 -19.77 -2.92
N LYS A 299 26.68 -18.85 -3.61
CA LYS A 299 25.82 -17.82 -3.01
C LYS A 299 24.63 -18.45 -2.26
N GLU A 300 24.14 -19.59 -2.71
CA GLU A 300 23.05 -20.33 -2.05
C GLU A 300 23.53 -21.20 -0.88
N LYS A 301 24.77 -21.69 -0.92
CA LYS A 301 25.34 -22.59 0.10
C LYS A 301 26.04 -21.89 1.28
N SER A 302 26.51 -20.64 1.12
CA SER A 302 27.29 -19.96 2.15
C SER A 302 26.48 -19.34 3.29
N GLY A 303 25.14 -19.42 3.27
CA GLY A 303 24.31 -19.07 4.44
C GLY A 303 24.49 -17.63 4.95
N ILE A 304 24.94 -16.72 4.09
CA ILE A 304 24.98 -15.29 4.41
C ILE A 304 23.59 -14.72 4.04
N SER A 305 22.76 -14.57 5.07
CA SER A 305 21.39 -14.06 5.03
C SER A 305 21.27 -12.63 4.52
#